data_AF-A0A644XTK8-F1
#
_entry.id   AF-A0A644XTK8-F1
#
_cell.length_a   1.000
_cell.length_b   1.000
_cell.length_c   1.000
_cell.angle_alpha   90.00
_cell.angle_beta   90.00
_cell.angle_gamma   90.00
#
_symmetry.space_group_name_H-M   'P 1'
#
loop_
_entity.id
_entity.type
_entity.pdbx_description
1 polymer ?
#
loop_
_entity_poly.entity_id
_entity_poly.type
_entity_poly.pdbx_seq_one_letter_code
_entity_poly.pdbx_strand_id
1 'polypeptide(L)'
;MSSWTYILELSNGNFYIGSTRNLEQRICDHQNGKSGYTSKYLPIKLAFSKEFSNYSEALKTEKHLKKIRNKNIINLIIKNQSIDF
;
A
#
# COMPACT_ATOMS: atom_id res chain seq x y z
N MET A 1 -0.10 15.74 11.60
CA MET A 1 0.59 15.35 10.35
C MET A 1 -0.08 14.10 9.83
N SER A 2 -0.66 14.17 8.64
CA SER A 2 -1.31 13.03 8.00
C SER A 2 -0.32 11.89 7.76
N SER A 3 -0.81 10.66 7.88
CA SER A 3 -0.06 9.43 7.62
C SER A 3 -0.92 8.49 6.79
N TRP A 4 -0.30 7.66 5.98
CA TRP A 4 -0.99 6.86 4.99
C TRP A 4 -0.61 5.40 5.13
N THR A 5 -1.57 4.51 4.91
CA THR A 5 -1.31 3.11 4.50
C THR A 5 -1.72 2.95 3.05
N TYR A 6 -0.93 2.25 2.26
CA TYR A 6 -1.19 2.07 0.84
C TYR A 6 -0.92 0.64 0.38
N ILE A 7 -1.58 0.25 -0.71
CA ILE A 7 -1.39 -1.00 -1.42
C ILE A 7 -1.03 -0.68 -2.87
N LEU A 8 0.09 -1.23 -3.31
CA LEU A 8 0.57 -1.16 -4.68
C LEU A 8 0.32 -2.49 -5.38
N GLU A 9 -0.21 -2.44 -6.59
CA GLU A 9 -0.21 -3.57 -7.51
C GLU A 9 1.07 -3.54 -8.34
N LEU A 10 1.81 -4.64 -8.30
CA LEU A 10 3.06 -4.83 -9.01
C LEU A 10 2.80 -5.56 -10.35
N SER A 11 3.71 -5.41 -11.32
CA SER A 11 3.54 -6.03 -12.65
C SER A 11 3.51 -7.57 -12.65
N ASN A 12 3.96 -8.22 -11.57
CA ASN A 12 3.87 -9.66 -11.38
C ASN A 12 2.54 -10.13 -10.73
N GLY A 13 1.55 -9.23 -10.57
CA GLY A 13 0.26 -9.54 -9.95
C GLY A 13 0.32 -9.74 -8.43
N ASN A 14 1.45 -9.41 -7.78
CA ASN A 14 1.54 -9.36 -6.33
C ASN A 14 1.26 -7.94 -5.80
N PHE A 15 0.95 -7.87 -4.51
CA PHE A 15 0.72 -6.62 -3.81
C PHE A 15 1.90 -6.27 -2.92
N TYR A 16 2.22 -4.98 -2.87
CA TYR A 16 3.13 -4.41 -1.88
C TYR A 16 2.33 -3.50 -0.95
N ILE A 17 2.52 -3.67 0.36
CA ILE A 17 1.80 -2.91 1.39
C ILE A 17 2.83 -2.11 2.19
N GLY A 18 2.57 -0.83 2.38
CA GLY A 18 3.44 0.06 3.15
C GLY A 18 2.70 1.21 3.78
N SER A 19 3.42 1.98 4.60
CA SER A 19 2.96 3.25 5.16
C SER A 19 3.96 4.38 4.90
N THR A 20 3.48 5.63 4.94
CA THR A 20 4.30 6.83 4.70
C THR A 20 3.61 8.07 5.26
N ARG A 21 4.35 9.15 5.52
CA ARG A 21 3.80 10.47 5.81
C ARG A 21 3.55 11.31 4.55
N ASN A 22 4.19 10.96 3.44
CA ASN A 22 4.01 11.61 2.16
C ASN A 22 3.73 10.53 1.11
N LEU A 23 2.46 10.38 0.72
CA LEU A 23 2.02 9.34 -0.21
C LEU A 23 2.55 9.62 -1.62
N GLU A 24 2.33 10.82 -2.14
CA GLU A 24 2.71 11.21 -3.50
C GLU A 24 4.20 11.00 -3.77
N GLN A 25 5.06 11.52 -2.88
CA GLN A 25 6.51 11.34 -3.01
C GLN A 25 6.88 9.86 -3.00
N ARG A 26 6.23 9.06 -2.13
CA ARG A 26 6.53 7.64 -2.01
C ARG A 26 6.14 6.86 -3.27
N ILE A 27 4.98 7.17 -3.86
CA ILE A 27 4.54 6.56 -5.12
C ILE A 27 5.48 6.94 -6.27
N CYS A 28 5.87 8.22 -6.35
CA CYS A 28 6.85 8.70 -7.31
C CYS A 28 8.19 7.95 -7.17
N ASP A 29 8.69 7.75 -5.95
CA ASP A 29 9.93 7.00 -5.71
C ASP A 29 9.80 5.53 -6.14
N HIS A 30 8.66 4.89 -5.89
CA HIS A 30 8.39 3.53 -6.34
C HIS A 30 8.37 3.43 -7.86
N GLN A 31 7.68 4.35 -8.55
CA GLN A 31 7.60 4.41 -10.01
C GLN A 31 8.96 4.65 -10.67
N ASN A 32 9.80 5.46 -10.05
CA ASN A 32 11.17 5.75 -10.51
C ASN A 32 12.20 4.68 -10.10
N GLY A 33 11.77 3.53 -9.57
CA GLY A 33 12.66 2.43 -9.22
C GLY A 33 13.57 2.68 -8.03
N LYS A 34 13.32 3.71 -7.21
CA LYS A 34 14.13 4.04 -6.02
C LYS A 34 13.90 3.12 -4.82
N SER A 35 12.95 2.19 -4.93
CA SER A 35 12.70 1.15 -3.93
C SER A 35 13.24 -0.19 -4.42
N GLY A 36 14.23 -0.74 -3.73
CA GLY A 36 14.98 -1.91 -4.21
C GLY A 36 14.17 -3.19 -4.44
N TYR A 37 13.05 -3.38 -3.73
CA TYR A 37 12.17 -4.55 -3.98
C TYR A 37 11.22 -4.32 -5.15
N THR A 38 10.47 -3.21 -5.11
CA THR A 38 9.40 -2.94 -6.09
C THR A 38 9.94 -2.51 -7.45
N SER A 39 11.17 -1.99 -7.54
CA SER A 39 11.81 -1.60 -8.80
C SER A 39 11.91 -2.74 -9.81
N LYS A 40 11.97 -3.99 -9.31
CA LYS A 40 11.99 -5.21 -10.13
C LYS A 40 10.65 -5.52 -10.79
N TYR A 41 9.57 -4.86 -10.37
CA TYR A 41 8.19 -5.20 -10.75
C TYR A 41 7.41 -3.96 -11.22
N LEU A 42 8.08 -3.11 -12.01
CA LEU A 42 7.45 -2.01 -12.74
C LEU A 42 6.65 -2.53 -13.96
N PRO A 43 5.62 -1.81 -14.43
CA PRO A 43 5.04 -0.61 -13.81
C PRO A 43 4.26 -0.93 -12.52
N ILE A 44 4.23 0.02 -11.60
CA ILE A 44 3.50 -0.09 -10.34
C ILE A 44 2.25 0.79 -10.40
N LYS A 45 1.14 0.27 -9.86
CA LYS A 45 -0.12 1.01 -9.74
C LYS A 45 -0.50 1.18 -8.27
N LEU A 46 -0.95 2.38 -7.89
CA LEU A 46 -1.58 2.59 -6.58
C LEU A 46 -3.00 2.00 -6.63
N ALA A 47 -3.22 0.90 -5.92
CA ALA A 47 -4.50 0.19 -5.91
C ALA A 47 -5.42 0.64 -4.77
N PHE A 48 -4.83 1.05 -3.64
CA PHE A 48 -5.56 1.52 -2.46
C PHE A 48 -4.69 2.44 -1.62
N SER A 49 -5.31 3.42 -0.97
CA SER A 49 -4.68 4.21 0.09
C SER A 49 -5.69 4.68 1.11
N LYS A 50 -5.29 4.73 2.39
CA LYS A 50 -6.09 5.27 3.49
C LYS A 50 -5.27 6.26 4.29
N GLU A 51 -5.85 7.44 4.52
CA GLU A 51 -5.29 8.48 5.38
C GLU A 51 -5.65 8.23 6.85
N PHE A 52 -4.73 8.60 7.73
CA PHE A 52 -4.84 8.53 9.18
C PHE A 52 -4.30 9.81 9.81
N SER A 53 -4.92 10.22 10.92
CA SER A 53 -4.53 11.41 11.68
C SER A 53 -3.18 11.24 12.39
N ASN A 54 -2.74 9.99 12.61
CA ASN A 54 -1.47 9.68 13.25
C ASN A 54 -0.77 8.47 12.59
N TYR A 55 0.57 8.45 12.70
CA TYR A 55 1.40 7.41 12.10
C TYR A 55 1.22 6.04 12.75
N SER A 56 0.82 6.00 14.03
CA SER A 56 0.62 4.75 14.77
C SER A 56 -0.53 3.92 14.19
N GLU A 57 -1.64 4.57 13.84
CA GLU A 57 -2.77 3.92 13.16
C GLU A 57 -2.38 3.40 11.78
N ALA A 58 -1.66 4.19 10.98
CA ALA A 58 -1.16 3.73 9.69
C ALA A 58 -0.28 2.47 9.85
N LEU A 59 0.64 2.45 10.82
CA LEU A 59 1.46 1.26 11.08
C LEU A 59 0.64 0.06 11.57
N LYS A 60 -0.38 0.26 12.41
CA LYS A 60 -1.27 -0.81 12.86
C LYS A 60 -2.04 -1.41 11.68
N THR A 61 -2.58 -0.58 10.80
CA THR A 61 -3.29 -1.03 9.60
C THR A 61 -2.34 -1.73 8.63
N GLU A 62 -1.15 -1.20 8.38
CA GLU A 62 -0.12 -1.87 7.55
C GLU A 62 0.19 -3.27 8.08
N LYS A 63 0.43 -3.39 9.39
CA LYS A 63 0.69 -4.70 10.03
C LYS A 63 -0.48 -5.65 9.90
N HIS A 64 -1.71 -5.16 10.03
CA HIS A 64 -2.92 -5.97 9.87
C HIS A 64 -3.03 -6.48 8.42
N LEU A 65 -2.93 -5.59 7.43
CA LEU A 65 -2.99 -5.96 6.01
C LEU A 65 -1.88 -6.94 5.62
N LYS A 66 -0.66 -6.79 6.13
CA LYS A 66 0.45 -7.74 5.90
C LYS A 66 0.22 -9.13 6.48
N LYS A 67 -0.66 -9.29 7.48
CA LYS A 67 -1.02 -10.61 8.04
C LYS A 67 -2.05 -11.34 7.17
N ILE A 68 -2.77 -10.63 6.30
CA ILE A 68 -3.76 -11.23 5.41
C ILE A 68 -3.02 -12.03 4.34
N ARG A 69 -3.11 -13.36 4.44
CA ARG A 69 -2.52 -14.29 3.45
C ARG A 69 -3.41 -14.52 2.24
N ASN A 70 -4.71 -14.31 2.39
CA ASN A 70 -5.67 -14.53 1.33
C ASN A 70 -5.73 -13.30 0.41
N LYS A 71 -5.17 -13.42 -0.80
CA LYS A 71 -5.19 -12.38 -1.82
C LYS A 71 -6.61 -11.90 -2.17
N ASN A 72 -7.62 -12.76 -2.05
CA ASN A 72 -9.01 -12.39 -2.33
C ASN A 72 -9.52 -11.32 -1.36
N ILE A 73 -9.08 -11.35 -0.10
CA ILE A 73 -9.44 -10.31 0.89
C ILE A 73 -8.79 -8.98 0.51
N ILE A 74 -7.51 -8.99 0.09
CA ILE A 74 -6.83 -7.78 -0.40
C ILE A 74 -7.54 -7.21 -1.65
N ASN A 75 -7.95 -8.08 -2.58
CA ASN A 75 -8.72 -7.67 -3.74
C ASN A 75 -10.08 -7.06 -3.37
N LEU A 76 -10.76 -7.59 -2.36
CA LEU A 76 -12.02 -7.01 -1.86
C LEU A 76 -11.79 -5.62 -1.26
N ILE A 77 -10.73 -5.44 -0.47
CA ILE A 77 -10.35 -4.13 0.08
C ILE A 77 -10.09 -3.12 -1.04
N ILE A 78 -9.32 -3.51 -2.06
CA ILE A 78 -9.04 -2.69 -3.24
C ILE A 78 -10.34 -2.37 -4.00
N LYS A 79 -11.22 -3.36 -4.19
CA LYS A 79 -12.47 -3.18 -4.94
C LYS A 79 -13.45 -2.27 -4.20
N ASN A 80 -13.59 -2.42 -2.90
CA ASN A 80 -14.54 -1.67 -2.09
C ASN A 80 -13.98 -0.31 -1.64
N GLN A 81 -12.67 -0.08 -1.81
CA GLN A 81 -11.96 1.08 -1.27
C GLN A 81 -12.21 1.27 0.24
N SER A 82 -12.45 0.17 0.96
CA SER A 82 -12.73 0.13 2.39
C SER A 82 -11.91 -0.95 3.08
N ILE A 83 -11.53 -0.66 4.33
CA ILE A 83 -11.02 -1.67 5.25
C ILE A 83 -12.12 -1.84 6.29
N ASP A 84 -12.94 -2.86 6.08
CA ASP A 84 -13.96 -3.26 7.04
C ASP A 84 -13.26 -4.11 8.10
N PHE A 85 -13.23 -3.60 9.33
CA PHE A 85 -12.62 -4.27 10.48
C PHE A 85 -13.60 -5.24 11.14
#